data_AF-A0A7W0PXP6-F1
#
_entry.id   AF-A0A7W0PXP6-F1
#
_cell.length_a   1.000
_cell.length_b   1.000
_cell.length_c   1.000
_cell.angle_alpha   90.00
_cell.angle_beta   90.00
_cell.angle_gamma   90.00
#
_symmetry.space_group_name_H-M   'P 1'
#
loop_
_entity.id
_entity.type
_entity.pdbx_description
1 polymer ?
#
loop_
_entity_poly.entity_id
_entity_poly.type
_entity_poly.pdbx_seq_one_letter_code
_entity_poly.pdbx_strand_id
1 'polypeptide(L)'
;MSAMEPLPDFASLADEDLRELIEELEREESDISYRRRLIQGRIDILRAERTARLRKSVEAGDTGHVDLDALTDILSQKGSPSIKDPAA
;
A
#
# COMPACT_ATOMS: atom_id res chain seq x y z
N MET A 1 7.18 -18.37 5.84
CA MET A 1 5.82 -18.33 5.28
C MET A 1 5.20 -19.65 5.64
N SER A 2 4.26 -19.69 6.60
CA SER A 2 3.58 -20.95 6.95
C SER A 2 2.92 -21.49 5.69
N ALA A 3 3.18 -22.77 5.39
CA ALA A 3 2.43 -23.49 4.38
C ALA A 3 0.94 -23.37 4.71
N MET A 4 0.12 -23.13 3.70
CA MET A 4 -1.33 -23.18 3.85
C MET A 4 -1.67 -24.56 4.42
N GLU A 5 -2.15 -24.60 5.66
CA GLU A 5 -2.45 -25.85 6.34
C GLU A 5 -3.48 -26.60 5.48
N PRO A 6 -3.23 -27.88 5.15
CA PRO A 6 -4.20 -28.65 4.38
C PRO A 6 -5.52 -28.63 5.15
N LEU A 7 -6.62 -28.35 4.43
CA LEU A 7 -7.96 -28.38 5.00
C LEU A 7 -8.14 -29.68 5.81
N PRO A 8 -8.68 -29.61 7.04
CA PRO A 8 -8.88 -30.79 7.85
C PRO A 8 -9.80 -31.78 7.13
N ASP A 9 -9.67 -33.07 7.44
CA ASP A 9 -10.53 -34.10 6.86
C ASP A 9 -11.96 -33.98 7.41
N PHE A 10 -12.78 -33.18 6.73
CA PHE A 10 -14.15 -32.88 7.11
C PHE A 10 -15.04 -34.12 7.24
N ALA A 11 -14.70 -35.23 6.58
CA ALA A 11 -15.47 -36.47 6.69
C ALA A 11 -15.26 -37.19 8.04
N SER A 12 -14.23 -36.79 8.80
CA SER A 12 -13.88 -37.36 10.10
C SER A 12 -14.37 -36.53 11.30
N LEU A 13 -14.86 -35.31 11.07
CA LEU A 13 -15.39 -34.40 12.11
C LEU A 13 -16.87 -34.65 12.36
N ALA A 14 -17.32 -34.52 13.61
CA ALA A 14 -18.74 -34.47 13.92
C ALA A 14 -19.32 -33.10 13.52
N ASP A 15 -20.63 -33.05 13.27
CA ASP A 15 -21.33 -31.82 12.87
C ASP A 15 -21.15 -30.68 13.88
N GLU A 16 -21.05 -30.99 15.18
CA GLU A 16 -20.82 -30.00 16.24
C GLU A 16 -19.40 -29.43 16.15
N ASP A 17 -18.39 -30.29 16.00
CA ASP A 17 -16.99 -29.87 15.87
C ASP A 17 -16.80 -28.98 14.62
N LEU A 18 -17.51 -29.31 13.53
CA LEU A 18 -17.51 -28.50 12.31
C LEU A 18 -18.13 -27.12 12.55
N ARG A 19 -19.20 -27.06 13.33
CA ARG A 19 -19.88 -25.80 13.67
C ARG A 19 -18.98 -24.91 14.53
N GLU A 20 -18.33 -25.48 15.54
CA GLU A 20 -17.36 -24.77 16.37
C GLU A 20 -16.19 -24.23 15.54
N LEU A 21 -15.64 -25.04 14.63
CA LEU A 21 -14.55 -24.65 13.75
C LEU A 21 -14.95 -23.50 12.81
N ILE A 22 -16.16 -23.54 12.25
CA ILE A 22 -16.68 -22.45 11.41
C ILE A 22 -16.78 -21.16 12.23
N GLU A 23 -17.35 -21.21 13.43
CA GLU A 23 -17.48 -20.02 14.28
C GLU A 23 -16.12 -19.44 14.69
N GLU A 24 -15.12 -20.28 14.94
CA GLU A 24 -13.75 -19.84 15.22
C GLU A 24 -13.14 -19.11 14.03
N LEU A 25 -13.20 -19.73 12.85
CA LEU A 25 -12.63 -19.16 11.62
C LEU A 25 -13.36 -17.87 11.19
N GLU A 26 -14.67 -17.78 11.37
CA GLU A 26 -15.44 -16.55 11.10
C GLU A 26 -15.03 -15.41 12.03
N ARG A 27 -14.76 -15.70 13.31
CA ARG A 27 -14.22 -14.70 14.26
C ARG A 27 -12.84 -14.25 13.86
N GLU A 28 -11.94 -15.18 13.52
CA GLU A 28 -10.59 -14.84 13.08
C GLU A 28 -10.60 -14.01 11.78
N GLU A 29 -11.41 -14.41 10.79
CA GLU A 29 -11.60 -13.67 9.56
C GLU A 29 -12.09 -12.24 9.85
N SER A 30 -13.10 -12.10 10.72
CA SER A 30 -13.67 -10.81 11.09
C SER A 30 -12.61 -9.88 11.70
N ASP A 31 -11.76 -10.41 12.57
CA ASP A 31 -10.67 -9.66 13.22
C ASP A 31 -9.57 -9.26 12.22
N ILE A 32 -9.23 -10.14 11.29
CA ILE A 32 -8.28 -9.83 10.21
C ILE A 32 -8.88 -8.75 9.30
N SER A 33 -10.13 -8.90 8.90
CA SER A 33 -10.86 -7.96 8.06
C SER A 33 -11.00 -6.59 8.72
N TYR A 34 -11.22 -6.53 10.03
CA TYR A 34 -11.24 -5.28 10.79
C TYR A 34 -9.89 -4.57 10.75
N ARG A 35 -8.79 -5.28 11.06
CA ARG A 35 -7.43 -4.74 11.01
C ARG A 35 -7.06 -4.26 9.60
N ARG A 36 -7.44 -5.02 8.57
CA ARG A 36 -7.24 -4.64 7.16
C ARG A 36 -7.93 -3.32 6.83
N ARG A 37 -9.21 -3.16 7.18
CA ARG A 37 -9.96 -1.92 6.94
C ARG A 37 -9.35 -0.71 7.66
N LEU A 38 -8.90 -0.89 8.90
CA LEU A 38 -8.25 0.19 9.65
C LEU A 38 -6.96 0.68 8.97
N ILE A 39 -6.12 -0.26 8.51
CA ILE A 39 -4.88 0.06 7.80
C ILE A 39 -5.19 0.74 6.45
N GLN A 40 -6.15 0.21 5.69
CA GLN A 40 -6.59 0.82 4.43
C GLN A 40 -7.07 2.26 4.65
N GLY A 41 -7.92 2.51 5.65
CA GLY A 41 -8.38 3.86 5.98
C GLY A 41 -7.25 4.82 6.31
N ARG A 42 -6.23 4.38 7.07
CA ARG A 42 -5.02 5.18 7.35
C ARG A 42 -4.22 5.48 6.07
N ILE A 43 -4.04 4.47 5.21
CA ILE A 43 -3.35 4.64 3.92
C ILE A 43 -4.10 5.66 3.04
N ASP A 44 -5.43 5.57 3.00
CA ASP A 44 -6.25 6.43 2.15
C ASP A 44 -6.22 7.89 2.63
N ILE A 45 -6.26 8.12 3.95
CA ILE A 45 -6.06 9.46 4.54
C ILE A 45 -4.69 10.02 4.13
N LEU A 46 -3.62 9.23 4.26
CA LEU A 46 -2.27 9.68 3.92
C LEU A 46 -2.12 9.96 2.41
N ARG A 47 -2.74 9.15 1.56
CA ARG A 47 -2.77 9.37 0.10
C ARG A 47 -3.55 10.63 -0.27
N ALA A 48 -4.69 10.87 0.39
CA ALA A 48 -5.48 12.08 0.18
C ALA A 48 -4.68 13.33 0.57
N GLU A 49 -4.03 13.31 1.73
CA GLU A 49 -3.20 14.42 2.20
C GLU A 49 -1.99 14.66 1.29
N ARG A 50 -1.28 13.61 0.86
CA ARG A 50 -0.17 13.74 -0.11
C ARG A 50 -0.64 14.42 -1.40
N THR A 51 -1.80 14.02 -1.89
CA THR A 51 -2.39 14.59 -3.12
C THR A 51 -2.81 16.05 -2.91
N ALA A 52 -3.41 16.38 -1.75
CA ALA A 52 -3.77 17.75 -1.39
C ALA A 52 -2.54 18.66 -1.32
N ARG A 53 -1.46 18.21 -0.67
CA ARG A 53 -0.19 18.94 -0.61
C ARG A 53 0.43 19.16 -1.99
N LEU A 54 0.45 18.13 -2.84
CA LEU A 54 0.97 18.24 -4.20
C LEU A 54 0.18 19.27 -5.01
N ARG A 55 -1.16 19.25 -4.94
CA ARG A 55 -2.01 20.24 -5.62
C ARG A 55 -1.70 21.65 -5.14
N LYS A 56 -1.62 21.86 -3.83
CA LYS A 56 -1.28 23.16 -3.24
C LYS A 56 0.10 23.65 -3.66
N SER A 57 1.09 22.76 -3.75
CA SER A 57 2.44 23.07 -4.25
C SER A 57 2.39 23.57 -5.69
N VAL A 58 1.69 22.83 -6.57
CA VAL A 58 1.52 23.20 -7.98
C VAL A 58 0.78 24.53 -8.12
N GLU A 59 -0.30 24.75 -7.36
CA GLU A 59 -1.05 26.02 -7.35
C GLU A 59 -0.21 27.21 -6.88
N ALA A 60 0.69 26.99 -5.92
CA ALA A 60 1.62 28.01 -5.42
C ALA A 60 2.79 28.30 -6.40
N GLY A 61 2.86 27.60 -7.53
CA GLY A 61 4.01 27.65 -8.45
C GLY A 61 5.28 27.00 -7.87
N ASP A 62 5.16 26.34 -6.72
CA ASP A 62 6.24 25.59 -6.09
C ASP A 62 6.31 24.21 -6.75
N THR A 63 7.16 24.11 -7.77
CA THR A 63 7.51 22.86 -8.42
C THR A 63 8.58 22.15 -7.59
N GLY A 64 8.22 21.73 -6.37
CA GLY A 64 9.14 21.07 -5.45
C GLY A 64 9.96 19.98 -6.17
N HIS A 65 11.29 20.14 -6.11
CA HIS A 65 12.31 19.24 -6.70
C HIS A 65 12.09 18.86 -8.17
N VAL A 66 11.67 19.80 -9.02
CA VAL A 66 11.97 19.66 -10.45
C VAL A 66 13.46 19.95 -10.62
N ASP A 67 14.24 18.91 -10.91
CA ASP A 67 15.64 19.05 -11.29
C ASP A 67 15.72 19.82 -12.62
N LEU A 68 15.94 21.13 -12.51
CA LEU A 68 16.03 22.06 -13.64
C LEU A 68 17.22 21.74 -14.55
N ASP A 69 18.28 21.15 -14.00
CA ASP A 69 19.46 20.75 -14.77
C ASP A 69 19.11 19.54 -15.64
N ALA A 70 18.45 18.53 -15.06
CA ALA A 70 17.94 17.38 -15.81
C ALA A 70 16.93 17.79 -16.89
N LEU A 71 16.04 18.75 -16.61
CA LEU A 71 15.09 19.26 -17.60
C LEU A 71 15.81 19.98 -18.75
N THR A 72 16.84 20.75 -18.44
CA THR A 72 17.62 21.51 -19.44
C THR A 72 18.38 20.56 -20.37
N ASP A 73 18.95 19.47 -19.86
CA ASP A 73 19.64 18.46 -20.67
C ASP A 73 18.69 17.72 -21.62
N ILE A 74 17.48 17.37 -21.14
CA ILE A 74 16.43 16.74 -21.96
C ILE A 74 15.97 17.68 -23.08
N LEU A 75 15.66 18.94 -22.74
CA LEU A 75 15.15 19.93 -23.71
C LEU A 75 16.22 20.38 -24.70
N SER A 76 17.49 20.38 -24.31
CA SER A 76 18.63 20.72 -25.17
C SER A 76 19.09 19.54 -26.05
N GLN A 77 18.38 18.39 -26.02
CA GLN A 77 18.74 17.16 -26.74
C GLN A 77 20.16 16.65 -26.45
N LYS A 78 20.74 16.97 -25.28
CA LYS A 78 22.11 16.57 -24.93
C LYS A 78 22.26 15.10 -24.48
N GLY A 79 21.16 14.34 -24.39
CA GLY A 79 21.14 12.95 -23.93
C GLY A 79 20.65 12.80 -22.48
N SER A 80 20.52 11.55 -22.01
CA SER A 80 19.92 11.19 -20.71
C SER A 80 20.53 11.98 -19.53
N PRO A 81 19.71 12.39 -18.55
CA PRO A 81 20.15 13.28 -17.47
C PRO A 81 21.28 12.66 -16.66
N SER A 82 22.32 13.44 -16.38
CA SER A 82 23.37 13.03 -15.46
C SER A 82 22.79 13.10 -14.04
N ILE A 83 22.31 11.97 -13.51
CA ILE A 83 21.82 11.86 -12.14
C ILE A 83 23.01 12.16 -11.23
N LYS A 84 23.12 13.40 -10.74
CA LYS A 84 24.01 13.71 -9.61
C LYS A 84 23.28 13.32 -8.35
N ASP A 85 23.86 12.37 -7.61
CA ASP A 85 23.36 11.98 -6.31
C ASP A 85 23.19 13.22 -5.42
N PRO A 86 22.04 13.38 -4.74
CA PRO A 86 21.89 14.46 -3.78
C PRO A 86 22.89 14.23 -2.65
N ALA A 87 23.87 15.13 -2.53
CA ALA A 87 24.80 15.16 -1.42
C ALA A 87 24.01 15.24 -0.09
N ALA A 88 24.53 14.50 0.90
CA ALA A 88 24.07 14.32 2.28
C ALA A 88 23.32 15.48 2.94
#